data_AF-A0A6L7S4J3-F1
#
_entry.id   AF-A0A6L7S4J3-F1
#
_cell.length_a   1.000
_cell.length_b   1.000
_cell.length_c   1.000
_cell.angle_alpha   90.00
_cell.angle_beta   90.00
_cell.angle_gamma   90.00
#
_symmetry.space_group_name_H-M   'P 1'
#
loop_
_entity.id
_entity.type
_entity.pdbx_description
1 polymer ?
#
loop_
_entity_poly.entity_id
_entity_poly.type
_entity_poly.pdbx_seq_one_letter_code
_entity_poly.pdbx_strand_id
1 'polypeptide(L)'
;MASTSWSALLRLDKLAIAPLEQRFLLSSGQILGAVHHVSRSEHLPFEVRGISPCVHQAFPDLLGSGEVDVKVLSVERTFWEKAAILHVLYHQDPAKPLAIRMSRHYYDTAQLIGHEAKARAPGSLNLFEQVAHHKSVFFRATWANYEGAKPGSPGLMPNVDLASALRRDYSGMREMIIGDVPGFDDILGAIEAFEAEINS
;
A
#
# COMPACT_ATOMS: atom_id res chain seq x y z
N MET A 1 23.57 41.76 -17.44
CA MET A 1 22.68 40.57 -17.47
C MET A 1 22.76 39.91 -16.10
N ALA A 2 21.75 40.09 -15.26
CA ALA A 2 21.73 39.50 -13.92
C ALA A 2 21.26 38.04 -14.01
N SER A 3 22.08 37.11 -13.51
CA SER A 3 21.69 35.71 -13.39
C SER A 3 20.76 35.54 -12.20
N THR A 4 19.48 35.35 -12.44
CA THR A 4 18.52 35.00 -11.38
C THR A 4 18.75 33.54 -11.02
N SER A 5 19.28 33.31 -9.81
CA SER A 5 19.41 31.98 -9.23
C SER A 5 18.03 31.37 -9.03
N TRP A 6 17.82 30.15 -9.56
CA TRP A 6 16.59 29.37 -9.39
C TRP A 6 16.21 29.14 -7.93
N SER A 7 17.16 29.22 -6.99
CA SER A 7 16.91 29.11 -5.55
C SER A 7 16.17 30.30 -4.92
N ALA A 8 15.96 31.40 -5.65
CA ALA A 8 15.22 32.58 -5.16
C ALA A 8 13.73 32.53 -5.48
N LEU A 9 13.28 31.73 -6.46
CA LEU A 9 11.89 31.73 -6.95
C LEU A 9 10.97 30.71 -6.26
N LEU A 10 11.51 29.76 -5.49
CA LEU A 10 10.76 28.69 -4.83
C LEU A 10 11.23 28.46 -3.39
N ARG A 11 11.40 29.53 -2.60
CA ARG A 11 11.35 29.38 -1.14
C ARG A 11 9.89 29.26 -0.74
N LEU A 12 9.32 28.06 -0.89
CA LEU A 12 8.08 27.74 -0.19
C LEU A 12 8.39 27.82 1.31
N ASP A 13 7.76 28.80 1.96
CA ASP A 13 7.89 29.02 3.40
C ASP A 13 7.44 27.75 4.14
N LYS A 14 8.28 27.22 5.04
CA LYS A 14 7.94 26.04 5.85
C LYS A 14 6.64 26.25 6.63
N LEU A 15 6.33 27.48 7.03
CA LEU A 15 5.06 27.81 7.69
C LEU A 15 3.87 27.78 6.71
N ALA A 16 4.07 28.05 5.43
CA ALA A 16 3.05 27.95 4.39
C ALA A 16 2.79 26.48 3.96
N ILE A 17 3.76 25.59 4.15
CA ILE A 17 3.63 24.14 3.87
C ILE A 17 3.16 23.36 5.10
N ALA A 18 3.29 23.88 6.32
CA ALA A 18 2.84 23.18 7.53
C ALA A 18 1.35 22.74 7.49
N PRO A 19 0.40 23.52 6.93
CA PRO A 19 -0.98 23.08 6.72
C PRO A 19 -1.12 21.98 5.65
N LEU A 20 -0.26 21.99 4.61
CA LEU A 20 -0.14 20.91 3.63
C LEU A 20 0.28 19.62 4.34
N GLU A 21 1.33 19.67 5.17
CA GLU A 21 1.81 18.51 5.90
C GLU A 21 0.74 17.97 6.85
N GLN A 22 0.12 18.78 7.71
CA GLN A 22 -0.89 18.30 8.67
C GLN A 22 -2.20 17.80 8.04
N ARG A 23 -2.70 18.42 6.95
CA ARG A 23 -3.94 17.96 6.29
C ARG A 23 -3.71 16.82 5.31
N PHE A 24 -2.52 16.71 4.74
CA PHE A 24 -2.11 15.55 3.94
C PHE A 24 -2.04 14.28 4.81
N LEU A 25 -1.78 14.38 6.11
CA LEU A 25 -1.87 13.25 7.05
C LEU A 25 -3.30 12.72 7.23
N LEU A 26 -4.29 13.60 7.16
CA LEU A 26 -5.70 13.23 7.31
C LEU A 26 -6.29 12.70 5.99
N SER A 27 -5.83 13.19 4.83
CA SER A 27 -6.29 12.72 3.51
C SER A 27 -5.52 11.50 2.97
N SER A 28 -4.27 11.30 3.39
CA SER A 28 -3.43 10.17 2.96
C SER A 28 -3.93 8.82 3.46
N GLY A 29 -4.64 8.79 4.60
CA GLY A 29 -5.36 7.60 5.07
C GLY A 29 -6.48 7.12 4.12
N GLN A 30 -6.96 7.97 3.20
CA GLN A 30 -8.01 7.63 2.25
C GLN A 30 -7.51 7.37 0.81
N ILE A 31 -6.30 7.80 0.44
CA ILE A 31 -5.89 7.87 -0.99
C ILE A 31 -4.60 7.09 -1.33
N LEU A 32 -3.79 6.64 -0.37
CA LEU A 32 -2.52 5.97 -0.71
C LEU A 32 -2.64 4.54 -1.29
N GLY A 33 -3.84 3.97 -1.40
CA GLY A 33 -4.02 2.60 -1.88
C GLY A 33 -4.29 2.43 -3.38
N ALA A 34 -4.76 3.43 -4.12
CA ALA A 34 -5.74 3.12 -5.16
C ALA A 34 -5.33 3.32 -6.64
N VAL A 35 -4.09 3.70 -6.97
CA VAL A 35 -3.68 3.84 -8.39
C VAL A 35 -2.44 2.99 -8.71
N HIS A 36 -2.61 1.68 -8.65
CA HIS A 36 -1.72 0.74 -9.33
C HIS A 36 -2.26 0.48 -10.74
N HIS A 37 -1.81 1.24 -11.74
CA HIS A 37 -2.05 0.89 -13.14
C HIS A 37 -1.10 -0.25 -13.54
N VAL A 38 -1.47 -1.50 -13.21
CA VAL A 38 -0.81 -2.69 -13.74
C VAL A 38 -1.61 -3.14 -14.96
N SER A 39 -1.06 -2.97 -16.16
CA SER A 39 -1.76 -3.13 -17.44
C SER A 39 -2.16 -4.58 -17.81
N ARG A 40 -2.18 -5.49 -16.82
CA ARG A 40 -2.55 -6.90 -16.95
C ARG A 40 -3.38 -7.43 -15.78
N SER A 41 -3.79 -6.57 -14.85
CA SER A 41 -4.60 -6.96 -13.69
C SER A 41 -6.07 -6.91 -14.04
N GLU A 42 -6.84 -7.92 -13.66
CA GLU A 42 -8.29 -7.83 -13.61
C GLU A 42 -8.73 -6.62 -12.79
N HIS A 43 -9.46 -5.70 -13.41
CA HIS A 43 -9.83 -4.41 -12.83
C HIS A 43 -11.11 -4.47 -12.01
N LEU A 44 -11.46 -5.64 -11.47
CA LEU A 44 -12.71 -5.88 -10.77
C LEU A 44 -12.46 -6.51 -9.39
N PRO A 45 -13.25 -6.14 -8.38
CA PRO A 45 -14.18 -5.00 -8.34
C PRO A 45 -13.44 -3.65 -8.33
N PHE A 46 -14.03 -2.66 -9.00
CA PHE A 46 -13.57 -1.26 -9.02
C PHE A 46 -14.62 -0.34 -8.40
N GLU A 47 -14.18 0.88 -8.05
CA GLU A 47 -15.03 2.00 -7.68
C GLU A 47 -14.56 3.29 -8.36
N VAL A 48 -15.42 4.30 -8.37
CA VAL A 48 -15.06 5.65 -8.83
C VAL A 48 -14.83 6.50 -7.58
N ARG A 49 -13.69 7.18 -7.55
CA ARG A 49 -13.31 8.07 -6.44
C ARG A 49 -12.92 9.43 -6.99
N GLY A 50 -13.50 10.47 -6.40
CA GLY A 50 -13.01 11.83 -6.58
C GLY A 50 -11.64 11.96 -5.92
N ILE A 51 -10.66 12.47 -6.67
CA ILE A 51 -9.35 12.83 -6.13
C ILE A 51 -9.09 14.30 -6.36
N SER A 52 -8.47 14.93 -5.37
CA SER A 52 -8.01 16.32 -5.50
C SER A 52 -6.50 16.43 -5.33
N PRO A 53 -5.82 17.23 -6.16
CA PRO A 53 -4.41 17.54 -5.95
C PRO A 53 -4.18 18.12 -4.56
N CYS A 54 -3.07 17.76 -3.94
CA CYS A 54 -2.70 18.22 -2.60
C CYS A 54 -2.62 19.75 -2.53
N VAL A 55 -2.18 20.38 -3.63
CA VAL A 55 -2.16 21.83 -3.78
C VAL A 55 -3.56 22.45 -3.70
N HIS A 56 -4.61 21.78 -4.21
CA HIS A 56 -5.99 22.24 -4.07
C HIS A 56 -6.48 22.12 -2.63
N GLN A 57 -6.06 21.08 -1.91
CA GLN A 57 -6.43 20.89 -0.50
C GLN A 57 -5.86 21.97 0.43
N ALA A 58 -4.67 22.50 0.12
CA ALA A 58 -4.06 23.58 0.91
C ALA A 58 -4.35 24.98 0.41
N PHE A 59 -4.57 25.13 -0.89
CA PHE A 59 -4.94 26.41 -1.51
C PHE A 59 -6.22 26.21 -2.33
N PRO A 60 -7.39 26.07 -1.67
CA PRO A 60 -8.66 25.83 -2.36
C PRO A 60 -8.98 26.92 -3.39
N ASP A 61 -8.63 28.16 -3.07
CA ASP A 61 -8.91 29.33 -3.92
C ASP A 61 -7.95 29.47 -5.12
N LEU A 62 -6.83 28.73 -5.13
CA LEU A 62 -5.81 28.82 -6.19
C LEU A 62 -6.21 28.04 -7.45
N LEU A 63 -7.03 27.00 -7.29
CA LEU A 63 -7.48 26.12 -8.37
C LEU A 63 -9.01 26.09 -8.37
N GLY A 64 -9.64 26.56 -9.44
CA GLY A 64 -11.10 26.80 -9.50
C GLY A 64 -11.98 25.58 -9.22
N SER A 65 -11.68 24.41 -9.82
CA SER A 65 -12.33 23.14 -9.50
C SER A 65 -11.28 22.04 -9.51
N GLY A 66 -10.95 21.51 -8.33
CA GLY A 66 -9.78 20.66 -8.14
C GLY A 66 -10.09 19.20 -7.89
N GLU A 67 -11.26 18.68 -8.27
CA GLU A 67 -11.60 17.25 -8.11
C GLU A 67 -11.79 16.58 -9.47
N VAL A 68 -11.15 15.42 -9.64
CA VAL A 68 -11.24 14.58 -10.84
C VAL A 68 -11.65 13.19 -10.41
N ASP A 69 -12.68 12.66 -11.06
CA ASP A 69 -13.09 11.28 -10.87
C ASP A 69 -12.11 10.33 -11.54
N VAL A 70 -11.61 9.36 -10.77
CA VAL A 70 -10.76 8.28 -11.26
C VAL A 70 -11.38 6.93 -10.94
N LYS A 71 -11.25 6.01 -11.90
CA LYS A 71 -11.60 4.61 -11.71
C LYS A 71 -10.45 3.90 -11.01
N VAL A 72 -10.71 3.36 -9.83
CA VAL A 72 -9.71 2.69 -8.99
C VAL A 72 -10.18 1.29 -8.61
N LEU A 73 -9.26 0.40 -8.24
CA LEU A 73 -9.66 -0.86 -7.61
C LEU A 73 -10.37 -0.54 -6.30
N SER A 74 -11.41 -1.32 -6.00
CA SER A 74 -12.03 -1.29 -4.68
C SER A 74 -10.98 -1.53 -3.59
N VAL A 75 -11.24 -1.00 -2.40
CA VAL A 75 -10.34 -1.17 -1.25
C VAL A 75 -10.20 -2.65 -0.90
N GLU A 76 -11.28 -3.44 -1.00
CA GLU A 76 -11.28 -4.88 -0.76
C GLU A 76 -10.42 -5.64 -1.77
N ARG A 77 -10.51 -5.31 -3.07
CA ARG A 77 -9.63 -5.91 -4.08
C ARG A 77 -8.18 -5.56 -3.80
N THR A 78 -7.90 -4.30 -3.50
CA THR A 78 -6.55 -3.82 -3.18
C THR A 78 -5.98 -4.54 -1.94
N PHE A 79 -6.80 -4.73 -0.92
CA PHE A 79 -6.47 -5.49 0.29
C PHE A 79 -5.98 -6.89 -0.07
N TRP A 80 -6.79 -7.64 -0.82
CA TRP A 80 -6.45 -9.03 -1.17
C TRP A 80 -5.30 -9.14 -2.16
N GLU A 81 -5.11 -8.16 -3.05
CA GLU A 81 -3.91 -8.05 -3.89
C GLU A 81 -2.64 -7.89 -3.05
N LYS A 82 -2.68 -7.11 -1.97
CA LYS A 82 -1.54 -6.93 -1.05
C LYS A 82 -1.29 -8.19 -0.22
N ALA A 83 -2.34 -8.80 0.33
CA ALA A 83 -2.23 -10.07 1.05
C ALA A 83 -1.64 -11.18 0.17
N ALA A 84 -2.04 -11.25 -1.11
CA ALA A 84 -1.45 -12.20 -2.06
C ALA A 84 0.05 -11.95 -2.31
N ILE A 85 0.50 -10.69 -2.33
CA ILE A 85 1.93 -10.38 -2.46
C ILE A 85 2.69 -10.86 -1.21
N LEU A 86 2.15 -10.62 0.00
CA LEU A 86 2.76 -11.11 1.24
C LEU A 86 2.85 -12.64 1.25
N HIS A 87 1.81 -13.33 0.80
CA HIS A 87 1.82 -14.78 0.65
C HIS A 87 2.93 -15.30 -0.28
N VAL A 88 3.11 -14.61 -1.40
CA VAL A 88 4.18 -14.92 -2.35
C VAL A 88 5.56 -14.67 -1.75
N LEU A 89 5.72 -13.59 -0.96
CA LEU A 89 6.96 -13.30 -0.24
C LEU A 89 7.24 -14.33 0.86
N TYR A 90 6.22 -14.78 1.59
CA TYR A 90 6.32 -15.84 2.59
C TYR A 90 6.90 -17.14 2.00
N HIS A 91 6.49 -17.49 0.78
CA HIS A 91 6.98 -18.67 0.07
C HIS A 91 8.25 -18.43 -0.77
N GLN A 92 8.81 -17.21 -0.73
CA GLN A 92 10.05 -16.92 -1.42
C GLN A 92 11.19 -17.75 -0.82
N ASP A 93 12.04 -18.28 -1.69
CA ASP A 93 13.28 -18.97 -1.30
C ASP A 93 14.16 -18.03 -0.44
N PRO A 94 14.45 -18.39 0.82
CA PRO A 94 15.25 -17.56 1.73
C PRO A 94 16.69 -17.36 1.25
N ALA A 95 17.20 -18.21 0.36
CA ALA A 95 18.52 -18.04 -0.25
C ALA A 95 18.55 -16.90 -1.29
N LYS A 96 17.39 -16.44 -1.79
CA LYS A 96 17.31 -15.35 -2.76
C LYS A 96 17.30 -13.99 -2.06
N PRO A 97 18.08 -13.02 -2.55
CA PRO A 97 18.02 -11.68 -2.00
C PRO A 97 16.64 -11.07 -2.18
N LEU A 98 16.15 -10.39 -1.13
CA LEU A 98 14.92 -9.62 -1.19
C LEU A 98 15.10 -8.47 -2.21
N ALA A 99 14.11 -8.31 -3.10
CA ALA A 99 14.09 -7.16 -4.00
C ALA A 99 13.95 -5.85 -3.21
N ILE A 100 14.46 -4.74 -3.78
CA ILE A 100 14.37 -3.44 -3.12
C ILE A 100 12.90 -3.00 -2.97
N ARG A 101 12.62 -2.29 -1.87
CA ARG A 101 11.33 -1.69 -1.54
C ARG A 101 10.20 -2.69 -1.37
N MET A 102 10.48 -3.96 -1.06
CA MET A 102 9.44 -4.96 -0.79
C MET A 102 8.77 -4.73 0.58
N SER A 103 9.44 -4.08 1.53
CA SER A 103 8.87 -3.69 2.83
C SER A 103 7.64 -2.78 2.69
N ARG A 104 7.48 -2.08 1.56
CA ARG A 104 6.30 -1.27 1.26
C ARG A 104 5.01 -2.09 1.25
N HIS A 105 5.08 -3.35 0.83
CA HIS A 105 3.90 -4.21 0.75
C HIS A 105 3.41 -4.57 2.15
N TYR A 106 4.34 -4.80 3.09
CA TYR A 106 4.03 -5.00 4.51
C TYR A 106 3.41 -3.75 5.12
N TYR A 107 4.02 -2.59 4.88
CA TYR A 107 3.47 -1.30 5.31
C TYR A 107 2.06 -1.05 4.76
N ASP A 108 1.87 -1.14 3.45
CA ASP A 108 0.57 -0.92 2.81
C ASP A 108 -0.50 -1.88 3.35
N THR A 109 -0.14 -3.14 3.62
CA THR A 109 -1.07 -4.12 4.21
C THR A 109 -1.47 -3.71 5.63
N ALA A 110 -0.52 -3.30 6.47
CA ALA A 110 -0.82 -2.84 7.83
C ALA A 110 -1.72 -1.59 7.83
N GLN A 111 -1.50 -0.64 6.90
CA GLN A 111 -2.38 0.52 6.74
C GLN A 111 -3.79 0.10 6.34
N LEU A 112 -3.92 -0.88 5.44
CA LEU A 112 -5.21 -1.43 5.03
C LEU A 112 -5.91 -2.21 6.15
N ILE A 113 -5.17 -2.89 7.02
CA ILE A 113 -5.69 -3.57 8.23
C ILE A 113 -6.25 -2.54 9.23
N GLY A 114 -5.57 -1.41 9.40
CA GLY A 114 -6.03 -0.33 10.28
C GLY A 114 -7.17 0.52 9.71
N HIS A 115 -7.51 0.38 8.43
CA HIS A 115 -8.54 1.15 7.75
C HIS A 115 -9.95 0.59 8.02
N GLU A 116 -10.97 1.46 8.06
CA GLU A 116 -12.39 1.06 8.27
C GLU A 116 -12.88 -0.02 7.30
N ALA A 117 -12.32 -0.04 6.09
CA ALA A 117 -12.64 -1.02 5.06
C ALA A 117 -12.19 -2.45 5.41
N LYS A 118 -11.28 -2.63 6.38
CA LYS A 118 -10.87 -3.96 6.86
C LYS A 118 -12.06 -4.77 7.32
N ALA A 119 -13.10 -4.16 7.90
CA ALA A 119 -14.31 -4.88 8.33
C ALA A 119 -14.99 -5.64 7.16
N ARG A 120 -14.79 -5.21 5.92
CA ARG A 120 -15.31 -5.86 4.70
C ARG A 120 -14.38 -6.96 4.18
N ALA A 121 -13.12 -7.00 4.62
CA ALA A 121 -12.14 -7.98 4.15
C ALA A 121 -12.49 -9.41 4.58
N PRO A 122 -12.73 -9.75 5.86
CA PRO A 122 -13.13 -11.12 6.25
C PRO A 122 -14.40 -11.62 5.54
N GLY A 123 -15.35 -10.73 5.24
CA GLY A 123 -16.57 -11.06 4.49
C GLY A 123 -16.36 -11.31 2.99
N SER A 124 -15.16 -11.04 2.46
CA SER A 124 -14.82 -11.15 1.04
C SER A 124 -13.70 -12.14 0.77
N LEU A 125 -13.55 -13.19 1.59
CA LEU A 125 -12.54 -14.24 1.40
C LEU A 125 -12.56 -14.89 0.01
N ASN A 126 -13.73 -15.02 -0.63
CA ASN A 126 -13.83 -15.48 -2.03
C ASN A 126 -13.06 -14.55 -3.00
N LEU A 127 -12.99 -13.24 -2.72
CA LEU A 127 -12.20 -12.31 -3.51
C LEU A 127 -10.71 -12.60 -3.42
N PHE A 128 -10.23 -13.12 -2.29
CA PHE A 128 -8.83 -13.55 -2.16
C PHE A 128 -8.51 -14.73 -3.08
N GLU A 129 -9.39 -15.73 -3.11
CA GLU A 129 -9.25 -16.89 -4.00
C GLU A 129 -9.26 -16.46 -5.47
N GLN A 130 -10.14 -15.52 -5.85
CA GLN A 130 -10.17 -14.97 -7.20
C GLN A 130 -8.87 -14.24 -7.56
N VAL A 131 -8.33 -13.43 -6.64
CA VAL A 131 -7.03 -12.77 -6.82
C VAL A 131 -5.92 -13.80 -7.02
N ALA A 132 -5.86 -14.82 -6.17
CA ALA A 132 -4.85 -15.87 -6.25
C ALA A 132 -4.95 -16.66 -7.56
N HIS A 133 -6.18 -17.04 -7.96
CA HIS A 133 -6.44 -17.73 -9.21
C HIS A 133 -6.03 -16.88 -10.42
N HIS A 134 -6.42 -15.60 -10.45
CA HIS A 134 -6.02 -14.70 -11.53
C HIS A 134 -4.48 -14.60 -11.62
N LYS A 135 -3.80 -14.42 -10.48
CA LYS A 135 -2.34 -14.36 -10.46
C LYS A 135 -1.68 -15.67 -10.90
N SER A 136 -2.24 -16.84 -10.58
CA SER A 136 -1.68 -18.12 -10.99
C SER A 136 -1.70 -18.32 -12.50
N VAL A 137 -2.67 -17.72 -13.20
CA VAL A 137 -2.77 -17.73 -14.66
C VAL A 137 -1.75 -16.80 -15.30
N PHE A 138 -1.62 -15.55 -14.81
CA PHE A 138 -0.80 -14.51 -15.45
C PHE A 138 0.65 -14.42 -14.97
N PHE A 139 0.93 -14.87 -13.74
CA PHE A 139 2.24 -14.77 -13.08
C PHE A 139 2.70 -16.14 -12.59
N ARG A 140 2.74 -17.12 -13.51
CA ARG A 140 3.15 -18.49 -13.20
C ARG A 140 4.55 -18.54 -12.59
N ALA A 141 4.58 -18.86 -11.30
CA ALA A 141 5.78 -19.05 -10.52
C ALA A 141 5.51 -20.18 -9.53
N THR A 142 6.23 -21.31 -9.64
CA THR A 142 6.03 -22.47 -8.75
C THR A 142 6.23 -22.10 -7.28
N TRP A 143 7.10 -21.13 -7.01
CA TRP A 143 7.40 -20.62 -5.67
C TRP A 143 6.33 -19.67 -5.09
N ALA A 144 5.39 -19.17 -5.91
CA ALA A 144 4.37 -18.24 -5.46
C ALA A 144 3.21 -18.92 -4.69
N ASN A 145 3.10 -20.25 -4.80
CA ASN A 145 2.13 -21.09 -4.09
C ASN A 145 0.69 -20.56 -4.06
N TYR A 146 0.18 -20.01 -5.18
CA TYR A 146 -1.16 -19.41 -5.22
C TYR A 146 -2.28 -20.39 -4.82
N GLU A 147 -2.10 -21.70 -4.97
CA GLU A 147 -3.05 -22.73 -4.52
C GLU A 147 -3.23 -22.76 -2.98
N GLY A 148 -2.23 -22.25 -2.23
CA GLY A 148 -2.26 -22.09 -0.78
C GLY A 148 -2.80 -20.74 -0.30
N ALA A 149 -3.01 -19.78 -1.20
CA ALA A 149 -3.56 -18.46 -0.90
C ALA A 149 -5.09 -18.49 -0.79
N LYS A 150 -5.58 -19.27 0.16
CA LYS A 150 -7.02 -19.50 0.42
C LYS A 150 -7.29 -19.48 1.93
N PRO A 151 -8.52 -19.15 2.36
CA PRO A 151 -8.85 -19.01 3.78
C PRO A 151 -8.43 -20.23 4.62
N GLY A 152 -7.95 -20.00 5.85
CA GLY A 152 -7.43 -21.07 6.71
C GLY A 152 -5.96 -21.44 6.48
N SER A 153 -5.33 -20.99 5.38
CA SER A 153 -3.93 -21.33 5.07
C SER A 153 -2.99 -20.22 4.56
N PRO A 154 -3.34 -18.91 4.40
CA PRO A 154 -2.34 -17.95 3.98
C PRO A 154 -1.25 -17.79 5.04
N GLY A 155 0.00 -18.05 4.64
CA GLY A 155 1.17 -17.52 5.32
C GLY A 155 1.38 -16.05 4.93
N LEU A 156 1.30 -15.11 5.87
CA LEU A 156 1.58 -13.68 5.62
C LEU A 156 2.79 -13.20 6.41
N MET A 157 2.96 -13.75 7.61
CA MET A 157 4.05 -13.43 8.52
C MET A 157 5.38 -13.93 7.98
N PRO A 158 6.38 -13.05 7.84
CA PRO A 158 7.67 -13.43 7.28
C PRO A 158 8.41 -14.34 8.26
N ASN A 159 9.18 -15.31 7.74
CA ASN A 159 10.15 -16.04 8.56
C ASN A 159 11.27 -15.09 9.05
N VAL A 160 12.11 -15.57 9.98
CA VAL A 160 13.13 -14.75 10.65
C VAL A 160 14.10 -14.06 9.66
N ASP A 161 14.50 -14.77 8.60
CA ASP A 161 15.44 -14.25 7.60
C ASP A 161 14.79 -13.16 6.74
N LEU A 162 13.56 -13.41 6.28
CA LEU A 162 12.77 -12.46 5.51
C LEU A 162 12.42 -11.23 6.35
N ALA A 163 12.03 -11.40 7.62
CA ALA A 163 11.75 -10.31 8.55
C ALA A 163 12.98 -9.41 8.74
N SER A 164 14.16 -10.02 8.86
CA SER A 164 15.44 -9.28 8.96
C SER A 164 15.76 -8.50 7.68
N ALA A 165 15.52 -9.09 6.50
CA ALA A 165 15.70 -8.42 5.22
C ALA A 165 14.72 -7.26 5.03
N LEU A 166 13.43 -7.46 5.34
CA LEU A 166 12.40 -6.45 5.27
C LEU A 166 12.67 -5.29 6.22
N ARG A 167 13.18 -5.54 7.43
CA ARG A 167 13.53 -4.48 8.38
C ARG A 167 14.64 -3.56 7.84
N ARG A 168 15.66 -4.14 7.20
CA ARG A 168 16.72 -3.36 6.54
C ARG A 168 16.15 -2.53 5.39
N ASP A 169 15.32 -3.14 4.55
CA ASP A 169 14.65 -2.45 3.44
C ASP A 169 13.73 -1.31 3.94
N TYR A 170 12.99 -1.53 5.03
CA TYR A 170 12.06 -0.56 5.61
C TYR A 170 12.78 0.70 6.09
N SER A 171 13.98 0.57 6.65
CA SER A 171 14.76 1.72 7.13
C SER A 171 15.01 2.76 6.02
N GLY A 172 15.27 2.32 4.79
CA GLY A 172 15.43 3.20 3.62
C GLY A 172 14.12 3.76 3.06
N MET A 173 12.97 3.22 3.48
CA MET A 173 11.65 3.67 3.04
C MET A 173 11.05 4.74 3.94
N ARG A 174 11.46 4.82 5.22
CA ARG A 174 10.87 5.71 6.22
C ARG A 174 10.82 7.18 5.78
N GLU A 175 11.84 7.64 5.06
CA GLU A 175 11.93 9.02 4.56
C GLU A 175 10.88 9.36 3.48
N MET A 176 10.27 8.35 2.86
CA MET A 176 9.22 8.53 1.85
C MET A 176 7.81 8.51 2.44
N ILE A 177 7.67 8.12 3.72
CA ILE A 177 6.37 8.06 4.39
C ILE A 177 6.08 9.44 4.97
N ILE A 178 4.92 9.99 4.60
CA ILE A 178 4.46 11.27 5.12
C ILE A 178 3.61 10.98 6.34
N GLY A 179 4.10 11.40 7.52
CA GLY A 179 3.34 11.30 8.78
C GLY A 179 3.95 10.49 9.88
N ASP A 180 3.06 10.02 10.75
CA ASP A 180 3.41 9.08 11.80
C ASP A 180 3.86 7.77 11.16
N VAL A 181 5.16 7.51 11.24
CA VAL A 181 5.77 6.31 10.68
C VAL A 181 5.71 5.21 11.73
N PRO A 182 4.87 4.17 11.54
CA PRO A 182 4.79 3.08 12.51
C PRO A 182 6.13 2.34 12.64
N GLY A 183 6.37 1.75 13.81
CA GLY A 183 7.49 0.83 13.98
C GLY A 183 7.32 -0.37 13.06
N PHE A 184 8.44 -0.93 12.58
CA PHE A 184 8.35 -2.14 11.76
C PHE A 184 7.78 -3.33 12.55
N ASP A 185 8.01 -3.37 13.86
CA ASP A 185 7.42 -4.35 14.76
C ASP A 185 5.90 -4.17 14.89
N ASP A 186 5.39 -2.94 14.89
CA ASP A 186 3.95 -2.67 14.92
C ASP A 186 3.27 -3.15 13.62
N ILE A 187 3.94 -2.95 12.48
CA ILE A 187 3.49 -3.46 11.17
C ILE A 187 3.38 -4.98 11.21
N LEU A 188 4.39 -5.68 11.72
CA LEU A 188 4.37 -7.14 11.83
C LEU A 188 3.30 -7.62 12.81
N GLY A 189 3.12 -6.94 13.95
CA GLY A 189 2.07 -7.27 14.92
C GLY A 189 0.66 -7.14 14.34
N ALA A 190 0.39 -6.11 13.54
CA ALA A 190 -0.89 -5.96 12.83
C ALA A 190 -1.15 -7.11 11.85
N ILE A 191 -0.11 -7.53 11.12
CA ILE A 191 -0.20 -8.62 10.14
C ILE A 191 -0.37 -9.98 10.84
N GLU A 192 0.34 -10.22 11.94
CA GLU A 192 0.21 -11.44 12.74
C GLU A 192 -1.21 -11.62 13.28
N ALA A 193 -1.78 -10.56 13.86
CA ALA A 193 -3.15 -10.58 14.36
C ALA A 193 -4.17 -10.84 13.24
N PHE A 194 -3.95 -10.23 12.07
CA PHE A 194 -4.81 -10.42 10.91
C PHE A 194 -4.69 -11.84 10.32
N GLU A 195 -3.48 -12.38 10.22
CA GLU A 195 -3.24 -13.76 9.78
C GLU A 195 -3.93 -14.76 10.70
N ALA A 196 -3.88 -14.56 12.02
CA ALA A 196 -4.58 -15.41 12.97
C ALA A 196 -6.11 -15.36 12.78
N GLU A 197 -6.68 -14.18 12.50
CA GLU A 197 -8.12 -14.00 12.26
C GLU A 197 -8.61 -14.69 10.98
N ILE A 198 -7.84 -14.66 9.89
CA ILE A 198 -8.24 -15.30 8.63
C ILE A 198 -7.94 -16.81 8.59
N ASN A 199 -7.16 -17.30 9.56
CA ASN A 199 -6.79 -18.70 9.72
C ASN A 199 -7.59 -19.46 10.80
N SER A 200 -8.43 -18.75 11.57
CA SER A 200 -9.35 -19.35 12.55
C SER A 200 -10.66 -19.81 11.91
#